data_AF-A0A6I3B2S1-F1
#
_entry.id   AF-A0A6I3B2S1-F1
#
_cell.length_a   1.000
_cell.length_b   1.000
_cell.length_c   1.000
_cell.angle_alpha   90.00
_cell.angle_beta   90.00
_cell.angle_gamma   90.00
#
_symmetry.space_group_name_H-M   'P 1'
#
loop_
_entity.id
_entity.type
_entity.pdbx_description
1 polymer ?
#
loop_
_entity_poly.entity_id
_entity_poly.type
_entity_poly.pdbx_seq_one_letter_code
_entity_poly.pdbx_strand_id
1 'polypeptide(L)' 'MAVDEIEWKAQVHRALVEGERTELLRLFAYAEELFGSEAGSKWAAALSGFDACAVTG' A
#
# COMPACT_ATOMS: atom_id res chain seq x y z
N MET A 1 15.23 -10.15 3.66
CA MET A 1 14.41 -9.59 4.75
C MET A 1 13.00 -9.56 4.24
N ALA A 2 12.04 -10.20 4.93
CA ALA A 2 10.64 -10.11 4.56
C ALA A 2 10.10 -8.76 5.05
N VAL A 3 9.55 -7.96 4.14
CA VAL A 3 8.87 -6.71 4.50
C VAL A 3 7.56 -7.10 5.19
N ASP A 4 7.30 -6.58 6.39
CA ASP A 4 6.06 -6.85 7.09
C ASP A 4 4.91 -5.94 6.61
N GLU A 5 3.67 -6.27 6.97
CA GLU A 5 2.47 -5.54 6.53
C GLU A 5 2.52 -4.03 6.84
N ILE A 6 3.11 -3.64 7.97
CA ILE A 6 3.19 -2.25 8.40
C ILE A 6 4.16 -1.48 7.50
N GLU A 7 5.33 -2.07 7.25
CA GLU A 7 6.34 -1.47 6.37
C GLU A 7 5.84 -1.36 4.92
N TRP A 8 5.20 -2.41 4.40
CA TRP A 8 4.57 -2.38 3.08
C TRP A 8 3.51 -1.27 2.97
N LYS A 9 2.64 -1.13 3.97
CA LYS A 9 1.60 -0.09 3.98
C LYS A 9 2.20 1.32 3.98
N ALA A 10 3.28 1.53 4.74
CA ALA A 10 3.99 2.81 4.76
C ALA A 10 4.61 3.14 3.39
N GLN A 11 5.16 2.14 2.69
CA GLN A 11 5.68 2.31 1.33
C GLN A 11 4.58 2.65 0.32
N VAL A 12 3.40 2.01 0.44
CA VAL A 12 2.24 2.34 -0.39
C VAL A 12 1.81 3.79 -0.18
N HIS A 13 1.69 4.24 1.07
CA HIS A 13 1.34 5.63 1.39
C HIS A 13 2.36 6.63 0.86
N ARG A 14 3.65 6.34 1.02
CA ARG A 14 4.72 7.19 0.48
C ARG A 14 4.63 7.29 -1.05
N ALA A 15 4.49 6.17 -1.74
CA ALA A 15 4.38 6.15 -3.20
C ALA A 15 3.12 6.87 -3.71
N LEU A 16 2.01 6.84 -2.96
CA LEU A 16 0.82 7.64 -3.25
C LEU A 16 1.08 9.15 -3.13
N VAL A 17 1.75 9.58 -2.06
CA VAL A 17 2.10 11.00 -1.83
C VAL A 17 3.05 11.51 -2.89
N GLU A 18 4.08 10.72 -3.23
CA GLU A 18 5.10 11.09 -4.21
C GLU A 18 4.61 10.96 -5.66
N GLY A 19 3.43 10.34 -5.90
CA GLY A 19 2.89 10.12 -7.24
C GLY A 19 3.66 9.06 -8.05
N GLU A 20 4.40 8.20 -7.36
CA GLU A 20 5.30 7.18 -7.93
C GLU A 20 4.49 5.97 -8.45
N ARG A 21 3.86 6.15 -9.62
CA ARG A 21 2.96 5.14 -10.20
C ARG A 21 3.63 3.79 -10.46
N THR A 22 4.90 3.78 -10.84
CA THR A 22 5.68 2.55 -11.06
C THR A 22 5.87 1.77 -9.76
N GLU A 23 6.14 2.47 -8.66
CA GLU A 23 6.34 1.82 -7.36
C GLU A 23 5.01 1.28 -6.80
N LEU A 24 3.90 1.97 -7.04
CA LEU A 24 2.57 1.45 -6.68
C LEU A 24 2.25 0.12 -7.39
N LEU A 25 2.58 -0.01 -8.67
CA LEU A 25 2.39 -1.26 -9.40
C LEU A 25 3.26 -2.39 -8.83
N ARG A 26 4.50 -2.07 -8.45
CA ARG A 26 5.42 -3.01 -7.82
C ARG A 26 4.90 -3.47 -6.46
N LEU A 27 4.43 -2.55 -5.62
CA LEU A 27 3.89 -2.83 -4.29
C LEU A 27 2.57 -3.61 -4.35
N PHE A 28 1.76 -3.41 -5.40
CA PHE A 28 0.58 -4.23 -5.64
C PHE A 28 0.93 -5.68 -5.93
N ALA A 29 1.90 -5.93 -6.82
CA ALA A 29 2.37 -7.30 -7.10
C ALA A 29 2.97 -7.95 -5.83
N TYR A 30 3.72 -7.17 -5.04
CA TYR A 30 4.25 -7.65 -3.76
C TYR A 30 3.16 -7.99 -2.75
N ALA A 31 2.02 -7.30 -2.79
CA ALA A 31 0.87 -7.61 -1.95
C ALA A 31 0.31 -9.01 -2.24
N GLU A 32 0.32 -9.45 -3.50
CA GLU A 32 -0.08 -10.82 -3.88
C GLU A 32 0.86 -11.87 -3.29
N GLU A 33 2.16 -11.59 -3.23
CA GLU A 33 3.14 -12.48 -2.60
C GLU A 33 3.01 -12.49 -1.06
N LEU A 34 2.70 -11.35 -0.46
CA LEU A 34 2.67 -11.17 1.00
C LEU A 34 1.35 -11.65 1.63
N PHE A 35 0.23 -11.40 0.96
CA PHE A 35 -1.12 -11.63 1.49
C PHE A 35 -1.93 -12.67 0.70
N GLY A 36 -1.42 -13.14 -0.44
CA GLY A 36 -2.11 -14.12 -1.28
C GLY A 36 -3.51 -13.64 -1.69
N SER A 37 -4.52 -14.44 -1.38
CA SER A 37 -5.92 -14.14 -1.71
C SER A 37 -6.47 -12.86 -1.06
N GLU A 38 -5.84 -12.37 0.02
CA GLU A 38 -6.27 -11.15 0.72
C GLU A 38 -5.64 -9.87 0.15
N ALA A 39 -4.74 -9.98 -0.83
CA ALA A 39 -4.00 -8.85 -1.40
C ALA A 39 -4.91 -7.71 -1.87
N GLY A 40 -6.01 -8.02 -2.55
CA GLY A 40 -6.98 -7.02 -3.01
C GLY A 40 -7.64 -6.26 -1.86
N SER A 41 -8.05 -6.95 -0.80
CA SER A 41 -8.64 -6.36 0.40
C SER A 41 -7.63 -5.49 1.16
N LYS A 42 -6.39 -5.98 1.30
CA LYS A 42 -5.29 -5.25 1.97
C LYS A 42 -4.87 -4.01 1.18
N TRP A 43 -4.83 -4.10 -0.15
CA TRP A 43 -4.59 -2.96 -1.04
C TRP A 43 -5.66 -1.89 -0.89
N ALA A 44 -6.94 -2.28 -0.97
CA ALA A 44 -8.06 -1.35 -0.77
C ALA A 44 -8.02 -0.68 0.61
N ALA A 45 -7.68 -1.44 1.67
CA ALA A 45 -7.53 -0.90 3.02
C ALA A 45 -6.35 0.09 3.12
N ALA A 46 -5.22 -0.19 2.48
CA ALA A 46 -4.09 0.73 2.41
C ALA A 46 -4.46 2.04 1.71
N LEU A 47 -5.16 1.96 0.58
CA LEU A 47 -5.64 3.14 -0.15
C LEU A 47 -6.68 3.95 0.63
N SER A 48 -7.68 3.31 1.26
CA SER A 48 -8.72 4.05 2.00
C SER A 48 -8.19 4.72 3.28
N GLY A 49 -7.18 4.13 3.91
CA GLY A 49 -6.52 4.72 5.08
C GLY A 49 -5.72 5.98 4.74
N PHE A 50 -5.33 6.18 3.47
CA PHE A 50 -4.68 7.39 3.01
C PHE A 50 -5.66 8.57 2.94
N ASP A 51 -6.86 8.35 2.40
CA ASP A 51 -7.91 9.36 2.27
C ASP A 51 -8.35 9.91 3.64
N ALA A 52 -8.49 9.02 4.63
CA ALA A 52 -8.82 9.40 6.01
C ALA A 52 -7.76 10.28 6.70
N CYS A 53 -6.48 10.17 6.31
CA CYS A 53 -5.39 10.97 6.90
C CYS A 53 -5.20 12.30 6.16
N ALA A 54 -5.53 12.37 4.87
CA ALA A 54 -5.51 13.59 4.06
C ALA A 54 -6.65 14.58 4.40
N VAL A 55 -7.77 14.08 4.93
CA VAL A 55 -8.96 14.90 5.30
C VAL A 55 -8.82 15.58 6.68
N THR A 56 -7.88 15.15 7.52
CA THR A 56 -7.59 15.79 8.83
C THR A 56 -6.45 16.81 8.78
N GLY A 57 -6.29 17.47 7.63
CA GLY A 57 -5.41 18.65 7.48
C GLY A 57 -5.84 19.83 8.35
#